data_AF-A0A2U2HHA6-F1
#
_entry.id   AF-A0A2U2HHA6-F1
#
_cell.length_a   1.000
_cell.length_b   1.000
_cell.length_c   1.000
_cell.angle_alpha   90.00
_cell.angle_beta   90.00
_cell.angle_gamma   90.00
#
_symmetry.space_group_name_H-M   'P 1'
#
loop_
_entity.id
_entity.type
_entity.pdbx_description
1 polymer ?
#
loop_
_entity_poly.entity_id
_entity_poly.type
_entity_poly.pdbx_seq_one_letter_code
_entity_poly.pdbx_strand_id
1 'polypeptide(L)'
;METMITDPDTAKKINALLLEVSRLLDASAGIMAESACSASEKSNYISVVGQLLSIIGLDALNEIYKMHPHLLPDGYYLPGAGQE
;
A
#
# COMPACT_ATOMS: atom_id res chain seq x y z
N MET A 1 9.31 -17.33 7.04
CA MET A 1 10.27 -17.32 5.92
C MET A 1 10.12 -15.96 5.29
N GLU A 2 10.98 -15.01 5.66
CA GLU A 2 10.99 -13.68 5.05
C GLU A 2 11.32 -13.84 3.57
N THR A 3 10.36 -13.56 2.71
CA THR A 3 10.60 -13.55 1.27
C THR A 3 11.35 -12.26 0.95
N MET A 4 12.68 -12.29 1.10
CA MET A 4 13.53 -11.15 0.77
C MET A 4 13.52 -10.95 -0.75
N ILE A 5 12.92 -9.85 -1.21
CA ILE A 5 12.90 -9.47 -2.62
C ILE A 5 14.21 -8.74 -2.91
N THR A 6 15.27 -9.48 -3.25
CA THR A 6 16.63 -8.92 -3.41
C THR A 6 16.94 -8.46 -4.83
N ASP A 7 16.26 -9.02 -5.83
CA ASP A 7 16.45 -8.64 -7.24
C ASP A 7 15.80 -7.27 -7.54
N PRO A 8 16.57 -6.25 -7.98
CA PRO A 8 16.04 -4.89 -8.19
C PRO A 8 14.92 -4.81 -9.23
N ASP A 9 15.01 -5.57 -10.33
CA ASP A 9 13.98 -5.57 -11.38
C ASP A 9 12.67 -6.20 -10.90
N THR A 10 12.77 -7.27 -10.12
CA THR A 10 11.63 -7.90 -9.44
C THR A 10 11.03 -6.95 -8.41
N ALA A 11 11.86 -6.30 -7.58
CA ALA A 11 11.41 -5.32 -6.60
C ALA A 11 10.65 -4.16 -7.26
N LYS A 12 11.16 -3.64 -8.38
CA LYS A 12 10.51 -2.58 -9.16
C LYS A 12 9.14 -3.00 -9.69
N LYS A 13 9.01 -4.22 -10.23
CA LYS A 13 7.74 -4.77 -10.72
C LYS A 13 6.74 -4.95 -9.59
N ILE A 14 7.17 -5.50 -8.46
CA ILE A 14 6.29 -5.70 -7.29
C ILE A 14 5.85 -4.35 -6.72
N ASN A 15 6.77 -3.39 -6.55
CA ASN A 15 6.43 -2.03 -6.14
C ASN A 15 5.37 -1.41 -7.06
N ALA A 16 5.55 -1.50 -8.38
CA ALA A 16 4.59 -0.98 -9.34
C ALA A 16 3.20 -1.62 -9.19
N LEU A 17 3.14 -2.95 -9.02
CA LEU A 17 1.89 -3.68 -8.82
C LEU A 17 1.19 -3.30 -7.51
N LEU A 18 1.94 -3.18 -6.41
CA LEU A 18 1.39 -2.80 -5.11
C LEU A 18 0.84 -1.37 -5.13
N LEU A 19 1.52 -0.45 -5.82
CA LEU A 19 1.04 0.92 -6.02
C LEU A 19 -0.22 0.94 -6.90
N GLU A 20 -0.28 0.13 -7.95
CA GLU A 20 -1.46 -0.01 -8.80
C GLU A 20 -2.66 -0.55 -8.01
N VAL A 21 -2.47 -1.64 -7.27
CA VAL A 21 -3.51 -2.20 -6.39
C VAL A 21 -3.98 -1.16 -5.37
N SER A 22 -3.06 -0.41 -4.77
CA SER A 22 -3.41 0.64 -3.81
C SER A 22 -4.27 1.74 -4.43
N ARG A 23 -3.98 2.16 -5.67
CA ARG A 23 -4.80 3.14 -6.40
C ARG A 23 -6.17 2.59 -6.76
N LEU A 24 -6.26 1.31 -7.14
CA LEU A 24 -7.54 0.67 -7.45
C LEU A 24 -8.43 0.55 -6.21
N LEU A 25 -7.84 0.21 -5.06
CA LEU A 25 -8.52 0.16 -3.77
C LEU A 25 -9.00 1.55 -3.32
N ASP A 26 -8.17 2.58 -3.48
CA ASP A 26 -8.57 3.96 -3.17
C ASP A 26 -9.73 4.42 -4.07
N ALA A 27 -9.64 4.18 -5.37
CA ALA A 27 -10.71 4.48 -6.31
C ALA A 27 -12.01 3.72 -5.98
N SER A 28 -11.91 2.45 -5.58
CA SER A 28 -13.09 1.67 -5.20
C SER A 28 -13.76 2.17 -3.92
N ALA A 29 -12.97 2.67 -2.95
CA ALA A 29 -13.49 3.35 -1.77
C ALA A 29 -14.22 4.66 -2.14
N GLY A 30 -13.68 5.43 -3.09
CA GLY A 30 -14.35 6.61 -3.65
C GLY A 30 -15.71 6.29 -4.27
N ILE A 31 -15.79 5.24 -5.11
CA ILE A 31 -17.04 4.77 -5.71
C ILE A 31 -18.04 4.35 -4.62
N MET A 32 -17.57 3.64 -3.59
CA MET A 32 -18.43 3.23 -2.48
C MET A 32 -18.99 4.44 -1.71
N ALA A 33 -18.19 5.49 -1.52
CA ALA A 33 -18.63 6.71 -0.84
C ALA A 33 -19.81 7.39 -1.57
N GLU A 34 -19.79 7.40 -2.90
CA GLU A 34 -20.82 8.00 -3.76
C GLU A 34 -22.01 7.06 -4.03
N SER A 35 -21.92 5.78 -3.67
CA SER A 35 -22.96 4.78 -3.94
C SER A 35 -24.29 5.05 -3.21
N ALA A 36 -25.36 4.36 -3.61
CA ALA A 36 -26.66 4.39 -2.93
C ALA A 36 -26.74 3.44 -1.71
N CYS A 37 -25.64 2.78 -1.33
CA CYS A 37 -25.59 1.88 -0.17
C CYS A 37 -25.85 2.64 1.14
N SER A 38 -26.23 1.90 2.18
CA SER A 38 -26.43 2.47 3.51
C SER A 38 -25.12 3.01 4.10
N ALA A 39 -25.24 3.95 5.04
CA ALA A 39 -24.06 4.50 5.73
C ALA A 39 -23.22 3.41 6.43
N SER A 40 -23.88 2.36 6.95
CA SER A 40 -23.19 1.24 7.59
C SER A 40 -22.37 0.42 6.60
N GLU A 41 -22.93 0.13 5.41
CA GLU A 41 -22.20 -0.61 4.36
C GLU A 41 -21.00 0.18 3.86
N LYS A 42 -21.18 1.50 3.62
CA LYS A 42 -20.09 2.39 3.22
C LYS A 42 -18.97 2.41 4.24
N SER A 43 -19.32 2.62 5.51
CA SER A 43 -18.35 2.67 6.61
C SER A 43 -17.60 1.34 6.75
N ASN A 44 -18.30 0.21 6.67
CA ASN A 44 -17.67 -1.10 6.75
C ASN A 44 -16.71 -1.35 5.59
N TYR A 45 -17.12 -1.03 4.36
CA TYR A 45 -16.27 -1.20 3.18
C TYR A 45 -15.02 -0.32 3.25
N ILE A 46 -15.18 0.98 3.53
CA ILE A 46 -14.05 1.91 3.64
C ILE A 46 -13.09 1.46 4.74
N SER A 47 -13.60 0.96 5.86
CA SER A 47 -12.78 0.39 6.94
C SER A 47 -11.94 -0.80 6.46
N VAL A 48 -12.57 -1.78 5.78
CA VAL A 48 -11.86 -2.96 5.26
C VAL A 48 -10.81 -2.56 4.22
N VAL A 49 -11.13 -1.64 3.30
CA VAL A 49 -10.16 -1.14 2.32
C VAL A 49 -8.98 -0.45 3.00
N GLY A 50 -9.24 0.40 4.00
CA GLY A 50 -8.19 1.08 4.76
C GLY A 50 -7.25 0.10 5.49
N GLN A 51 -7.80 -1.00 6.01
CA GLN A 51 -7.00 -2.07 6.61
C GLN A 51 -6.11 -2.77 5.58
N LEU A 52 -6.63 -3.08 4.39
CA LEU A 52 -5.85 -3.68 3.31
C LEU A 52 -4.72 -2.76 2.83
N LEU A 53 -5.00 -1.47 2.67
CA LEU A 53 -3.97 -0.47 2.32
C LEU A 53 -2.88 -0.38 3.39
N SER A 54 -3.26 -0.47 4.67
CA SER A 54 -2.30 -0.46 5.78
C SER A 54 -1.39 -1.69 5.76
N ILE A 55 -1.93 -2.88 5.47
CA ILE A 55 -1.15 -4.12 5.33
C ILE A 55 -0.19 -4.01 4.14
N ILE A 56 -0.65 -3.55 2.98
CA ILE A 56 0.20 -3.34 1.80
C ILE A 56 1.36 -2.38 2.12
N GLY A 57 1.06 -1.28 2.81
CA GLY A 57 2.06 -0.30 3.23
C GLY A 57 3.10 -0.88 4.19
N LEU A 58 2.64 -1.44 5.31
CA LEU A 58 3.51 -1.88 6.41
C LEU A 58 4.29 -3.15 6.07
N ASP A 59 3.64 -4.15 5.48
CA ASP A 59 4.22 -5.49 5.34
C ASP A 59 4.94 -5.69 4.01
N ALA A 60 4.63 -4.88 2.99
CA ALA A 60 5.19 -5.05 1.65
C ALA A 60 5.99 -3.84 1.17
N LEU A 61 5.36 -2.66 1.07
CA LEU A 61 6.03 -1.48 0.51
C LEU A 61 7.19 -1.00 1.39
N ASN A 62 7.01 -0.93 2.71
CA ASN A 62 8.08 -0.53 3.63
C ASN A 62 9.30 -1.45 3.52
N GLU A 63 9.09 -2.76 3.43
CA GLU A 63 10.19 -3.73 3.30
C GLU A 63 10.90 -3.59 1.95
N ILE A 64 10.15 -3.38 0.86
CA ILE A 64 10.74 -3.07 -0.44
C ILE A 64 11.58 -1.79 -0.37
N TYR A 65 11.10 -0.73 0.28
CA TYR A 65 11.82 0.54 0.37
C TYR A 65 13.05 0.47 1.28
N LYS A 66 13.02 -0.31 2.36
CA LYS A 66 14.20 -0.58 3.18
C LYS A 66 15.30 -1.28 2.38
N MET A 67 14.94 -2.28 1.59
CA MET A 67 15.90 -3.03 0.76
C MET A 67 16.32 -2.28 -0.50
N HIS A 68 15.43 -1.47 -1.08
CA HIS A 68 15.61 -0.73 -2.32
C HIS A 68 15.23 0.75 -2.16
N PRO A 69 16.03 1.57 -1.44
CA PRO A 69 15.66 2.95 -1.10
C PRO A 69 15.41 3.85 -2.30
N HIS A 70 16.00 3.54 -3.46
CA HIS A 70 15.79 4.27 -4.71
C HIS A 70 14.38 4.11 -5.30
N LEU A 71 13.57 3.16 -4.79
CA LEU A 71 12.16 2.98 -5.17
C LEU A 71 11.20 3.77 -4.27
N LEU A 72 11.69 4.40 -3.21
CA LEU A 72 10.90 5.21 -2.27
C LEU A 72 10.29 6.42 -3.00
N PRO A 73 8.97 6.61 -2.98
CA PRO A 73 8.35 7.79 -3.57
C PRO A 73 8.66 9.06 -2.79
N ASP A 74 8.74 10.19 -3.50
CA ASP A 74 8.90 11.50 -2.87
C ASP A 74 7.74 11.79 -1.90
N GLY A 75 8.09 12.26 -0.70
CA GLY A 75 7.13 12.56 0.36
C GLY A 75 6.56 11.34 1.09
N TYR A 76 6.99 10.11 0.78
CA TYR A 76 6.62 8.93 1.55
C TYR A 76 7.40 8.87 2.86
N TYR A 77 6.69 8.82 3.99
CA TYR A 77 7.31 8.56 5.28
C TYR A 77 7.57 7.06 5.43
N LEU A 78 8.84 6.66 5.47
CA LEU A 78 9.25 5.30 5.79
C LEU A 78 9.46 5.17 7.31
N PRO A 79 8.60 4.44 8.04
CA PRO A 79 8.76 4.29 9.48
C PRO A 79 10.08 3.59 9.82
N GLY A 80 10.86 4.19 10.72
CA GLY A 80 12.15 3.65 11.15
C GLY A 80 13.34 4.07 10.29
N ALA A 81 13.15 4.87 9.24
CA ALA A 81 14.26 5.50 8.52
C ALA A 81 14.84 6.66 9.37
N GLY A 82 16.05 6.48 9.92
CA GLY A 82 16.74 7.51 10.72
C GLY A 82 17.06 7.14 12.18
N GLN A 83 17.06 5.85 12.54
CA GLN A 83 17.69 5.38 13.78
C GLN A 83 19.03 4.73 13.47
N GLU A 84 20.03 5.57 13.21
CA GLU A 84 21.46 5.25 13.41
C GLU A 84 22.05 6.28 14.38
#